data_AF-A0A0G0Z638-F1
#
_entry.id   AF-A0A0G0Z638-F1
#
_cell.length_a   1.000
_cell.length_b   1.000
_cell.length_c   1.000
_cell.angle_alpha   90.00
_cell.angle_beta   90.00
_cell.angle_gamma   90.00
#
_symmetry.space_group_name_H-M   'P 1'
#
loop_
_entity.id
_entity.type
_entity.pdbx_description
1 polymer ?
#
loop_
_entity_poly.entity_id
_entity_poly.type
_entity_poly.pdbx_seq_one_letter_code
_entity_poly.pdbx_strand_id
1 'polypeptide(L)'
;MDNPKLYVLATNFGSACYVVEHNDQALILDYGANPSGNGNDDRVIAPVIPALLIPKIQAIALTHGHFDHILAFKERDQLRAMAQASGGAIPVFCSPFTRIPLSVALAGTSVLKYLDFGKNDNLWRPHWTVSDDEYFARRLDEPDQRPFHLFDQDGVRSQFSVGNFDLGCHAVLHQSCPESMSLMVKAGGSTLCYTGDFNYPDDALGQKWLEEYVGWIIKSKATHLLLDSTGVNYKNGEPTDLEIENELEGFFGRTKGLALVASFASNINQWQMVIKTAFKAGRKFLVLAGKSVRSHLELAVEHGYLDLNGIRVVDIADLENNRELDGVKICAKNTVVAIAGTQGEEFSALSRFAQGQILNLESLAGSAVAVCASVIPGNEATVIKVVLDLLVRGIKVVVNDPYLNRIKGVKVLPIYRHGHANYQKLKQLIECLMKKAGKNLPVLIFGHGSFEHQKAFQDLCVSLGYPKEKTIIAINGQIIDMTTNSVEMTTNNAGLASARTPRPADTRNGTAPARKLPYEGPGRLDVVIIYKLDDSGRMILVGEPLVQMRFDGSPRRKPDPGLVSGLTQLALEILLSHRINNDYGSETQAPIVLDIFDHQVLVEELRGRLVEFASKDQEDGRYPYIVFLPARTV
;
A
#
# COMPACT_ATOMS: atom_id res chain seq x y z
N MET A 1 7.47 -32.10 -17.25
CA MET A 1 6.65 -31.18 -16.46
C MET A 1 7.58 -30.15 -15.89
N ASP A 2 7.22 -28.88 -16.00
CA ASP A 2 8.07 -27.81 -15.51
C ASP A 2 8.04 -27.79 -13.99
N ASN A 3 9.16 -27.45 -13.35
CA ASN A 3 9.20 -27.30 -11.90
C ASN A 3 8.30 -26.13 -11.48
N PRO A 4 7.56 -26.25 -10.35
CA PRO A 4 6.86 -25.12 -9.77
C PRO A 4 7.85 -24.01 -9.38
N LYS A 5 7.50 -22.76 -9.71
CA LYS A 5 8.33 -21.58 -9.45
C LYS A 5 7.59 -20.58 -8.58
N LEU A 6 8.28 -20.00 -7.60
CA LEU A 6 7.78 -18.87 -6.81
C LEU A 6 8.47 -17.58 -7.26
N TYR A 7 7.69 -16.66 -7.80
CA TYR A 7 8.11 -15.30 -8.11
C TYR A 7 7.87 -14.41 -6.91
N VAL A 8 8.94 -13.79 -6.45
CA VAL A 8 8.94 -12.83 -5.36
C VAL A 8 8.79 -11.44 -5.96
N LEU A 9 7.58 -10.89 -6.05
CA LEU A 9 7.38 -9.59 -6.68
C LEU A 9 7.64 -8.44 -5.70
N ALA A 10 7.16 -8.58 -4.47
CA ALA A 10 7.38 -7.58 -3.43
C ALA A 10 7.34 -8.18 -2.01
N THR A 11 8.40 -7.89 -1.23
CA THR A 11 8.59 -8.38 0.14
C THR A 11 8.76 -7.28 1.18
N ASN A 12 8.93 -6.03 0.74
CA ASN A 12 9.05 -4.89 1.64
C ASN A 12 7.73 -4.67 2.40
N PHE A 13 7.84 -4.04 3.58
CA PHE A 13 6.68 -3.52 4.31
C PHE A 13 5.77 -2.77 3.35
N GLY A 14 4.50 -3.18 3.28
CA GLY A 14 3.52 -2.40 2.56
C GLY A 14 3.10 -2.90 1.18
N SER A 15 3.65 -4.00 0.65
CA SER A 15 3.31 -4.44 -0.72
C SER A 15 3.45 -5.94 -0.95
N ALA A 16 3.07 -6.79 0.00
CA ALA A 16 3.21 -8.23 -0.13
C ALA A 16 2.53 -8.74 -1.42
N CYS A 17 3.32 -9.40 -2.28
CA CYS A 17 2.82 -10.00 -3.51
C CYS A 17 3.78 -11.06 -4.02
N TYR A 18 3.27 -12.28 -4.17
CA TYR A 18 4.00 -13.43 -4.67
C TYR A 18 3.20 -14.14 -5.75
N VAL A 19 3.87 -14.83 -6.68
CA VAL A 19 3.19 -15.61 -7.72
C VAL A 19 3.77 -17.01 -7.77
N VAL A 20 2.92 -18.04 -7.66
CA VAL A 20 3.30 -19.44 -7.86
C VAL A 20 2.94 -19.83 -9.29
N GLU A 21 3.91 -20.22 -10.11
CA GLU A 21 3.72 -20.69 -11.48
C GLU A 21 3.99 -22.21 -11.57
N HIS A 22 3.15 -22.94 -12.30
CA HIS A 22 3.36 -24.36 -12.60
C HIS A 22 2.60 -24.78 -13.87
N ASN A 23 3.31 -25.40 -14.83
CA ASN A 23 2.79 -25.87 -16.12
C ASN A 23 1.90 -24.82 -16.83
N ASP A 24 2.48 -23.64 -17.08
CA ASP A 24 1.85 -22.51 -17.79
C ASP A 24 0.60 -21.89 -17.12
N GLN A 25 0.39 -22.19 -15.83
CA GLN A 25 -0.63 -21.58 -15.00
C GLN A 25 0.01 -20.91 -13.79
N ALA A 26 -0.63 -19.88 -13.25
CA ALA A 26 -0.11 -19.11 -12.13
C ALA A 26 -1.19 -18.71 -11.12
N LEU A 27 -0.80 -18.60 -9.86
CA LEU A 27 -1.64 -18.17 -8.74
C LEU A 27 -0.97 -17.01 -8.00
N ILE A 28 -1.69 -15.91 -7.80
CA ILE A 28 -1.19 -14.76 -7.03
C ILE A 28 -1.49 -14.98 -5.54
N LEU A 29 -0.52 -14.75 -4.67
CA LEU A 29 -0.64 -14.78 -3.21
C LEU A 29 -0.42 -13.37 -2.67
N ASP A 30 -1.48 -12.80 -2.08
CA ASP A 30 -1.63 -11.38 -1.77
C ASP A 30 -1.41 -10.46 -2.97
N TYR A 31 -2.05 -9.31 -2.94
CA TYR A 31 -1.95 -8.28 -3.97
C TYR A 31 -1.90 -6.90 -3.32
N GLY A 32 -0.84 -6.71 -2.54
CA GLY A 32 -0.58 -5.54 -1.72
C GLY A 32 -0.01 -4.35 -2.47
N ALA A 33 -0.25 -3.14 -1.96
CA ALA A 33 0.41 -1.93 -2.47
C ALA A 33 0.62 -0.90 -1.37
N ASN A 34 1.64 -0.07 -1.55
CA ASN A 34 1.95 1.03 -0.65
C ASN A 34 1.19 2.31 -1.07
N PRO A 35 0.68 3.14 -0.14
CA PRO A 35 0.20 4.48 -0.51
C PRO A 35 1.34 5.30 -1.11
N SER A 36 1.09 6.08 -2.17
CA SER A 36 2.09 7.04 -2.63
C SER A 36 2.24 8.15 -1.58
N GLY A 37 3.45 8.35 -1.04
CA GLY A 37 3.74 9.16 0.16
C GLY A 37 3.40 10.65 0.13
N ASN A 38 2.59 11.14 -0.83
CA ASN A 38 2.19 12.56 -0.92
C ASN A 38 0.81 12.87 -0.36
N GLY A 39 0.09 11.91 0.25
CA GLY A 39 -1.16 12.14 0.99
C GLY A 39 -2.35 12.76 0.22
N ASN A 40 -2.17 13.11 -1.05
CA ASN A 40 -3.08 13.94 -1.84
C ASN A 40 -3.56 13.27 -3.13
N ASP A 41 -3.20 12.00 -3.35
CA ASP A 41 -3.62 11.28 -4.56
C ASP A 41 -3.94 9.82 -4.25
N ASP A 42 -4.99 9.27 -4.88
CA ASP A 42 -5.42 7.87 -4.79
C ASP A 42 -4.39 6.88 -5.40
N ARG A 43 -3.16 7.34 -5.63
CA ARG A 43 -2.06 6.59 -6.21
C ARG A 43 -1.47 5.63 -5.19
N VAL A 44 -1.17 4.44 -5.69
CA VAL A 44 -0.56 3.37 -4.92
C VAL A 44 0.70 2.91 -5.65
N ILE A 45 1.70 2.49 -4.91
CA ILE A 45 2.92 1.87 -5.41
C ILE A 45 2.66 0.36 -5.34
N ALA A 46 2.27 -0.20 -6.48
CA ALA A 46 1.89 -1.60 -6.61
C ALA A 46 3.02 -2.43 -7.24
N PRO A 47 3.10 -3.73 -6.93
CA PRO A 47 3.97 -4.66 -7.63
C PRO A 47 3.57 -4.74 -9.10
N VAL A 48 4.58 -4.82 -9.98
CA VAL A 48 4.38 -5.13 -11.40
C VAL A 48 4.43 -6.62 -11.58
N ILE A 49 3.33 -7.18 -12.08
CA ILE A 49 3.25 -8.57 -12.52
C ILE A 49 3.87 -8.63 -13.91
N PRO A 50 4.93 -9.45 -14.11
CA PRO A 50 5.54 -9.62 -15.43
C PRO A 50 4.49 -9.94 -16.50
N ALA A 51 4.59 -9.28 -17.65
CA ALA A 51 3.61 -9.45 -18.73
C ALA A 51 3.46 -10.91 -19.20
N LEU A 52 4.52 -11.71 -19.08
CA LEU A 52 4.53 -13.15 -19.37
C LEU A 52 3.68 -13.98 -18.40
N LEU A 53 3.49 -13.51 -17.16
CA LEU A 53 2.66 -14.18 -16.16
C LEU A 53 1.18 -13.81 -16.26
N ILE A 54 0.85 -12.61 -16.78
CA ILE A 54 -0.53 -12.11 -16.85
C ILE A 54 -1.50 -13.12 -17.51
N PRO A 55 -1.19 -13.73 -18.68
CA PRO A 55 -2.10 -14.70 -19.29
C PRO A 55 -2.23 -16.02 -18.55
N LYS A 56 -1.31 -16.29 -17.62
CA LYS A 56 -1.25 -17.55 -16.86
C LYS A 56 -2.05 -17.48 -15.57
N ILE A 57 -2.39 -16.28 -15.09
CA ILE A 57 -3.06 -16.08 -13.80
C ILE A 57 -4.43 -16.74 -13.81
N GLN A 58 -4.61 -17.72 -12.92
CA GLN A 58 -5.87 -18.46 -12.74
C GLN A 58 -6.72 -17.88 -11.60
N ALA A 59 -6.08 -17.33 -10.55
CA ALA A 59 -6.76 -16.74 -9.40
C ALA A 59 -5.81 -15.87 -8.55
N ILE A 60 -6.41 -15.17 -7.59
CA ILE A 60 -5.74 -14.44 -6.52
C ILE A 60 -6.19 -15.02 -5.17
N ALA A 61 -5.28 -15.35 -4.26
CA ALA A 61 -5.60 -15.77 -2.90
C ALA A 61 -5.05 -14.74 -1.90
N LEU A 62 -5.91 -14.31 -0.97
CA LEU A 62 -5.61 -13.26 0.00
C LEU A 62 -5.54 -13.85 1.41
N THR A 63 -4.48 -13.48 2.13
CA THR A 63 -4.28 -13.87 3.53
C THR A 63 -5.21 -13.11 4.46
N HIS A 64 -5.31 -11.78 4.29
CA HIS A 64 -6.12 -10.91 5.13
C HIS A 64 -6.40 -9.54 4.48
N GLY A 65 -7.17 -8.69 5.17
CA GLY A 65 -7.72 -7.44 4.64
C GLY A 65 -6.88 -6.18 4.86
N HIS A 66 -5.60 -6.26 5.22
CA HIS A 66 -4.77 -5.05 5.29
C HIS A 66 -4.37 -4.54 3.91
N PHE A 67 -4.22 -3.22 3.79
CA PHE A 67 -3.92 -2.57 2.52
C PHE A 67 -2.61 -3.03 1.89
N ASP A 68 -1.62 -3.35 2.69
CA ASP A 68 -0.37 -3.92 2.20
C ASP A 68 -0.46 -5.35 1.69
N HIS A 69 -1.66 -5.94 1.70
CA HIS A 69 -2.00 -7.24 1.10
C HIS A 69 -3.12 -7.16 0.05
N ILE A 70 -3.88 -6.06 -0.01
CA ILE A 70 -5.04 -5.93 -0.93
C ILE A 70 -5.07 -4.64 -1.77
N LEU A 71 -4.21 -3.67 -1.51
CA LEU A 71 -4.37 -2.33 -2.10
C LEU A 71 -3.98 -2.28 -3.58
N ALA A 72 -3.22 -3.26 -4.10
CA ALA A 72 -2.91 -3.31 -5.53
C ALA A 72 -4.15 -3.58 -6.39
N PHE A 73 -5.29 -3.96 -5.81
CA PHE A 73 -6.56 -4.00 -6.52
C PHE A 73 -7.03 -2.61 -7.04
N LYS A 74 -6.43 -1.51 -6.54
CA LYS A 74 -6.61 -0.17 -7.13
C LYS A 74 -5.89 0.00 -8.46
N GLU A 75 -4.91 -0.84 -8.77
CA GLU A 75 -4.26 -0.91 -10.06
C GLU A 75 -5.20 -1.64 -11.04
N ARG A 76 -5.98 -0.84 -11.79
CA ARG A 76 -7.04 -1.37 -12.66
C ARG A 76 -6.50 -1.95 -13.97
N ASP A 77 -5.31 -1.55 -14.43
CA ASP A 77 -4.83 -1.92 -15.76
C ASP A 77 -4.30 -3.36 -15.80
N GLN A 78 -3.54 -3.80 -14.80
CA GLN A 78 -3.12 -5.20 -14.63
C GLN A 78 -4.33 -6.10 -14.36
N LEU A 79 -5.29 -5.67 -13.53
CA LEU A 79 -6.51 -6.45 -13.30
C LEU A 79 -7.32 -6.63 -14.59
N ARG A 80 -7.45 -5.57 -15.40
CA ARG A 80 -8.08 -5.64 -16.73
C ARG A 80 -7.30 -6.55 -17.67
N ALA A 81 -5.98 -6.46 -17.68
CA ALA A 81 -5.14 -7.30 -18.51
C ALA A 81 -5.27 -8.78 -18.15
N MET A 82 -5.31 -9.11 -16.85
CA MET A 82 -5.58 -10.49 -16.38
C MET A 82 -6.97 -10.95 -16.82
N ALA A 83 -8.00 -10.13 -16.58
CA ALA A 83 -9.38 -10.50 -16.93
C ALA A 83 -9.60 -10.68 -18.45
N GLN A 84 -8.92 -9.86 -19.27
CA GLN A 84 -8.93 -10.02 -20.72
C GLN A 84 -8.25 -11.32 -21.15
N ALA A 85 -7.11 -11.65 -20.52
CA ALA A 85 -6.36 -12.84 -20.88
C ALA A 85 -7.04 -14.15 -20.41
N SER A 86 -7.74 -14.12 -19.27
CA SER A 86 -8.49 -15.27 -18.76
C SER A 86 -9.88 -15.45 -19.40
N GLY A 87 -10.33 -14.48 -20.21
CA GLY A 87 -11.66 -14.50 -20.83
C GLY A 87 -12.82 -14.23 -19.86
N GLY A 88 -12.54 -13.67 -18.67
CA GLY A 88 -13.54 -13.46 -17.62
C GLY A 88 -13.00 -12.78 -16.36
N ALA A 89 -13.83 -12.66 -15.32
CA ALA A 89 -13.35 -12.16 -14.03
C ALA A 89 -12.36 -13.15 -13.40
N ILE A 90 -11.27 -12.65 -12.80
CA ILE A 90 -10.32 -13.48 -12.07
C ILE A 90 -10.92 -13.85 -10.71
N PRO A 91 -11.00 -15.15 -10.36
CA PRO A 91 -11.40 -15.59 -9.03
C PRO A 91 -10.47 -15.05 -7.93
N VAL A 92 -11.05 -14.63 -6.81
CA VAL A 92 -10.39 -14.12 -5.62
C VAL A 92 -10.81 -14.96 -4.42
N PHE A 93 -9.87 -15.60 -3.75
CA PHE A 93 -10.08 -16.42 -2.55
C PHE A 93 -9.71 -15.60 -1.31
N CYS A 94 -10.64 -15.39 -0.39
CA CYS A 94 -10.40 -14.60 0.82
C CYS A 94 -11.35 -14.96 1.96
N SER A 95 -11.11 -14.46 3.18
CA SER A 95 -12.08 -14.57 4.27
C SER A 95 -13.28 -13.62 4.09
N PRO A 96 -14.44 -13.91 4.70
CA PRO A 96 -15.57 -12.99 4.77
C PRO A 96 -15.18 -11.58 5.23
N PHE A 97 -14.35 -11.45 6.27
CA PHE A 97 -13.86 -10.16 6.74
C PHE A 97 -13.02 -9.45 5.67
N THR A 98 -12.08 -10.16 5.03
CA THR A 98 -11.18 -9.58 4.00
C THR A 98 -11.93 -8.97 2.82
N ARG A 99 -13.12 -9.49 2.49
CA ARG A 99 -13.99 -8.92 1.44
C ARG A 99 -14.40 -7.46 1.75
N ILE A 100 -14.55 -7.10 3.02
CA ILE A 100 -15.00 -5.78 3.47
C ILE A 100 -13.99 -4.68 3.11
N PRO A 101 -12.73 -4.68 3.59
CA PRO A 101 -11.76 -3.66 3.21
C PRO A 101 -11.39 -3.73 1.73
N LEU A 102 -11.53 -4.89 1.08
CA LEU A 102 -11.34 -5.03 -0.36
C LEU A 102 -12.43 -4.31 -1.17
N SER A 103 -13.70 -4.39 -0.75
CA SER A 103 -14.78 -3.64 -1.40
C SER A 103 -14.54 -2.12 -1.28
N VAL A 104 -14.04 -1.66 -0.12
CA VAL A 104 -13.62 -0.26 0.09
C VAL A 104 -12.46 0.13 -0.84
N ALA A 105 -11.47 -0.75 -1.01
CA ALA A 105 -10.33 -0.52 -1.89
C ALA A 105 -10.76 -0.42 -3.37
N LEU A 106 -11.65 -1.31 -3.82
CA LEU A 106 -12.13 -1.40 -5.20
C LEU A 106 -13.07 -0.25 -5.61
N ALA A 107 -14.00 0.11 -4.74
CA ALA A 107 -15.09 1.04 -5.06
C ALA A 107 -14.73 2.52 -4.94
N GLY A 108 -13.43 2.86 -4.88
CA GLY A 108 -12.99 4.24 -4.87
C GLY A 108 -13.76 5.06 -3.82
N THR A 109 -13.77 4.62 -2.56
CA THR A 109 -14.29 5.43 -1.44
C THR A 109 -15.72 6.00 -1.58
N SER A 110 -16.67 5.20 -2.07
CA SER A 110 -18.10 5.53 -2.01
C SER A 110 -19.08 4.34 -1.90
N VAL A 111 -18.69 3.23 -1.24
CA VAL A 111 -19.57 2.03 -1.11
C VAL A 111 -20.83 2.28 -0.28
N LEU A 112 -20.83 3.26 0.62
CA LEU A 112 -21.97 3.53 1.51
C LEU A 112 -23.17 4.17 0.81
N LYS A 113 -23.18 4.27 -0.53
CA LYS A 113 -24.37 4.67 -1.29
C LYS A 113 -25.18 3.50 -1.86
N TYR A 114 -24.76 2.24 -1.70
CA TYR A 114 -25.39 1.12 -2.40
C TYR A 114 -25.84 -0.07 -1.53
N LEU A 115 -25.68 -0.01 -0.21
CA LEU A 115 -26.26 -0.99 0.72
C LEU A 115 -27.48 -0.38 1.44
N ASP A 116 -28.50 0.01 0.65
CA ASP A 116 -29.84 0.28 1.17
C ASP A 116 -30.62 -1.06 1.17
N PHE A 117 -30.50 -1.81 2.27
CA PHE A 117 -31.46 -2.87 2.56
C PHE A 117 -32.76 -2.21 3.00
N GLY A 118 -33.72 -2.16 2.08
CA GLY A 118 -34.94 -1.40 2.25
C GLY A 118 -35.65 -1.61 3.58
N LYS A 119 -35.98 -0.49 4.22
CA LYS A 119 -37.27 -0.21 4.88
C LYS A 119 -37.39 1.29 5.19
N ASN A 120 -38.17 1.97 4.35
CA ASN A 120 -38.91 3.23 4.52
C ASN A 120 -38.26 4.52 5.07
N ASP A 121 -38.43 5.54 4.21
CA ASP A 121 -38.81 6.94 4.41
C ASP A 121 -37.83 7.98 5.00
N ASN A 122 -37.53 8.95 4.10
CA ASN A 122 -37.20 10.36 4.31
C ASN A 122 -35.83 10.70 4.92
N LEU A 123 -34.82 10.92 4.06
CA LEU A 123 -34.25 12.25 3.74
C LEU A 123 -32.85 12.14 3.09
N TRP A 124 -32.63 13.03 2.11
CA TRP A 124 -31.34 13.48 1.55
C TRP A 124 -30.61 12.63 0.48
N ARG A 125 -30.75 13.05 -0.78
CA ARG A 125 -29.90 12.66 -1.92
C ARG A 125 -29.01 13.85 -2.35
N PRO A 126 -27.67 13.71 -2.43
CA PRO A 126 -26.84 14.54 -3.29
C PRO A 126 -26.46 13.78 -4.56
N HIS A 127 -26.82 14.35 -5.70
CA HIS A 127 -26.50 13.91 -7.06
C HIS A 127 -24.99 13.94 -7.33
N TRP A 128 -24.40 12.79 -7.70
CA TRP A 128 -23.16 12.71 -8.46
C TRP A 128 -23.27 11.51 -9.40
N THR A 129 -23.09 11.74 -10.70
CA THR A 129 -23.23 10.76 -11.78
C THR A 129 -22.08 9.75 -11.77
N VAL A 130 -22.42 8.47 -11.68
CA VAL A 130 -21.56 7.29 -11.65
C VAL A 130 -21.68 6.61 -13.02
N SER A 131 -20.59 6.32 -13.72
CA SER A 131 -20.66 5.56 -14.98
C SER A 131 -19.66 4.41 -15.15
N ASP A 132 -18.66 4.25 -14.27
CA ASP A 132 -17.70 3.13 -14.37
C ASP A 132 -17.65 2.23 -13.11
N ASP A 133 -17.93 2.76 -11.92
CA ASP A 133 -17.88 1.99 -10.67
C ASP A 133 -19.08 1.04 -10.50
N GLU A 134 -20.22 1.31 -11.16
CA GLU A 134 -21.38 0.41 -11.19
C GLU A 134 -21.09 -0.91 -11.91
N TYR A 135 -20.17 -0.93 -12.88
CA TYR A 135 -19.85 -2.15 -13.64
C TYR A 135 -19.10 -3.18 -12.78
N PHE A 136 -18.14 -2.73 -11.98
CA PHE A 136 -17.41 -3.60 -11.06
C PHE A 136 -18.24 -3.93 -9.82
N ALA A 137 -18.97 -2.97 -9.23
CA ALA A 137 -19.79 -3.22 -8.06
C ALA A 137 -20.96 -4.21 -8.34
N ARG A 138 -21.70 -4.05 -9.45
CA ARG A 138 -22.85 -4.93 -9.76
C ARG A 138 -22.45 -6.39 -9.98
N ARG A 139 -21.28 -6.65 -10.59
CA ARG A 139 -20.80 -8.03 -10.79
C ARG A 139 -20.25 -8.70 -9.52
N LEU A 140 -19.90 -7.93 -8.50
CA LEU A 140 -19.44 -8.48 -7.22
C LEU A 140 -20.62 -8.96 -6.33
N ASP A 141 -21.84 -8.52 -6.63
CA ASP A 141 -23.05 -8.82 -5.83
C ASP A 141 -24.01 -9.84 -6.48
N GLU A 142 -23.91 -10.08 -7.79
CA GLU A 142 -24.72 -11.10 -8.48
C GLU A 142 -24.41 -12.53 -7.97
N PRO A 143 -25.40 -13.28 -7.44
CA PRO A 143 -25.19 -14.58 -6.77
C PRO A 143 -24.48 -15.64 -7.61
N ASP A 144 -24.65 -15.64 -8.93
CA ASP A 144 -24.22 -16.71 -9.84
C ASP A 144 -22.95 -16.36 -10.65
N GLN A 145 -22.32 -15.20 -10.42
CA GLN A 145 -21.08 -14.75 -11.10
C GLN A 145 -20.00 -14.22 -10.16
N ARG A 146 -20.07 -14.52 -8.84
CA ARG A 146 -19.14 -13.94 -7.86
C ARG A 146 -17.70 -14.39 -8.11
N PRO A 147 -16.74 -13.48 -8.32
CA PRO A 147 -15.33 -13.84 -8.32
C PRO A 147 -14.83 -14.23 -6.92
N PHE A 148 -15.59 -13.96 -5.85
CA PHE A 148 -15.16 -14.24 -4.49
C PHE A 148 -15.50 -15.66 -4.02
N HIS A 149 -14.47 -16.40 -3.66
CA HIS A 149 -14.56 -17.68 -3.00
C HIS A 149 -14.17 -17.50 -1.54
N LEU A 150 -15.12 -17.71 -0.63
CA LEU A 150 -14.89 -17.49 0.79
C LEU A 150 -14.25 -18.72 1.41
N PHE A 151 -13.16 -18.52 2.15
CA PHE A 151 -12.73 -19.52 3.13
C PHE A 151 -13.80 -19.63 4.22
N ASP A 152 -14.07 -20.85 4.70
CA ASP A 152 -15.10 -21.10 5.71
C ASP A 152 -14.71 -20.53 7.08
N GLN A 153 -15.72 -20.12 7.88
CA GLN A 153 -15.55 -19.42 9.16
C GLN A 153 -14.74 -20.20 10.21
N ASP A 154 -14.62 -21.52 10.05
CA ASP A 154 -13.81 -22.36 10.93
C ASP A 154 -12.35 -22.45 10.50
N GLY A 155 -11.96 -21.89 9.34
CA GLY A 155 -10.59 -21.81 8.83
C GLY A 155 -9.85 -23.14 8.67
N VAL A 156 -10.52 -24.26 8.92
CA VAL A 156 -9.90 -25.59 9.02
C VAL A 156 -10.19 -26.44 7.78
N ARG A 157 -11.17 -26.11 6.91
CA ARG A 157 -11.49 -26.92 5.72
C ARG A 157 -12.12 -26.17 4.54
N SER A 158 -11.35 -25.30 3.90
CA SER A 158 -11.66 -24.85 2.54
C SER A 158 -10.47 -25.10 1.62
N GLN A 159 -10.45 -26.32 1.04
CA GLN A 159 -9.54 -26.69 -0.04
C GLN A 159 -10.23 -26.47 -1.39
N PHE A 160 -9.54 -25.79 -2.30
CA PHE A 160 -10.03 -25.50 -3.64
C PHE A 160 -9.01 -25.99 -4.66
N SER A 161 -9.50 -26.67 -5.71
CA SER A 161 -8.67 -26.95 -6.89
C SER A 161 -8.81 -25.79 -7.87
N VAL A 162 -7.71 -25.12 -8.18
CA VAL A 162 -7.64 -23.99 -9.11
C VAL A 162 -6.61 -24.35 -10.17
N GLY A 163 -7.07 -24.79 -11.34
CA GLY A 163 -6.16 -25.28 -12.38
C GLY A 163 -5.24 -26.38 -11.86
N ASN A 164 -3.92 -26.17 -11.96
CA ASN A 164 -2.87 -27.08 -11.51
C ASN A 164 -2.51 -26.96 -10.02
N PHE A 165 -3.30 -26.22 -9.24
CA PHE A 165 -3.03 -25.91 -7.84
C PHE A 165 -4.10 -26.51 -6.92
N ASP A 166 -3.67 -27.14 -5.81
CA ASP A 166 -4.54 -27.33 -4.65
C ASP A 166 -4.27 -26.18 -3.67
N LEU A 167 -5.23 -25.28 -3.53
CA LEU A 167 -5.22 -24.17 -2.59
C LEU A 167 -5.94 -24.60 -1.30
N GLY A 168 -5.39 -24.27 -0.14
CA GLY A 168 -6.10 -24.35 1.13
C GLY A 168 -5.62 -23.30 2.10
N CYS A 169 -6.24 -23.28 3.28
CA CYS A 169 -5.91 -22.30 4.30
C CYS A 169 -5.88 -22.90 5.72
N HIS A 170 -5.35 -22.11 6.64
CA HIS A 170 -5.49 -22.30 8.09
C HIS A 170 -5.70 -20.94 8.74
N ALA A 171 -6.69 -20.82 9.63
CA ALA A 171 -6.88 -19.60 10.41
C ALA A 171 -5.62 -19.26 11.23
N VAL A 172 -5.16 -18.03 11.10
CA VAL A 172 -4.09 -17.49 11.95
C VAL A 172 -4.62 -16.34 12.78
N LEU A 173 -4.05 -16.20 13.97
CA LEU A 173 -4.31 -15.04 14.79
C LEU A 173 -3.46 -13.90 14.22
N HIS A 174 -4.09 -12.77 13.91
CA HIS A 174 -3.41 -11.53 13.55
C HIS A 174 -4.20 -10.42 14.25
N GLN A 175 -3.70 -9.93 15.38
CA GLN A 175 -4.45 -9.06 16.30
C GLN A 175 -5.03 -7.82 15.59
N SER A 176 -4.43 -7.40 14.48
CA SER A 176 -4.84 -6.25 13.69
C SER A 176 -5.82 -6.52 12.56
N CYS A 177 -6.18 -7.78 12.25
CA CYS A 177 -7.17 -8.10 11.22
C CYS A 177 -7.94 -9.39 11.55
N PRO A 178 -9.26 -9.32 11.76
CA PRO A 178 -10.10 -10.50 11.90
C PRO A 178 -10.00 -11.46 10.71
N GLU A 179 -10.20 -12.76 10.98
CA GLU A 179 -10.23 -13.83 9.98
C GLU A 179 -9.01 -13.84 9.04
N SER A 180 -7.82 -13.62 9.61
CA SER A 180 -6.56 -13.73 8.88
C SER A 180 -6.21 -15.20 8.65
N MET A 181 -5.59 -15.49 7.50
CA MET A 181 -5.34 -16.84 7.03
C MET A 181 -3.87 -17.05 6.63
N SER A 182 -3.34 -18.22 6.98
CA SER A 182 -2.17 -18.80 6.31
C SER A 182 -2.66 -19.59 5.10
N LEU A 183 -1.94 -19.49 3.98
CA LEU A 183 -2.28 -20.16 2.73
C LEU A 183 -1.39 -21.38 2.50
N MET A 184 -1.94 -22.44 1.93
CA MET A 184 -1.22 -23.58 1.39
C MET A 184 -1.47 -23.65 -0.11
N VAL A 185 -0.41 -23.72 -0.90
CA VAL A 185 -0.46 -23.95 -2.33
C VAL A 185 0.35 -25.19 -2.66
N LYS A 186 -0.31 -26.22 -3.15
CA LYS A 186 0.34 -27.41 -3.68
C LYS A 186 0.38 -27.32 -5.20
N ALA A 187 1.57 -27.45 -5.76
CA ALA A 187 1.83 -27.38 -7.19
C ALA A 187 2.86 -28.44 -7.57
N GLY A 188 2.46 -29.41 -8.41
CA GLY A 188 3.32 -30.52 -8.79
C GLY A 188 3.78 -31.34 -7.59
N GLY A 189 5.10 -31.48 -7.42
CA GLY A 189 5.71 -32.20 -6.30
C GLY A 189 5.93 -31.37 -5.03
N SER A 190 5.63 -30.07 -5.07
CA SER A 190 5.98 -29.12 -4.01
C SER A 190 4.75 -28.52 -3.35
N THR A 191 4.84 -28.30 -2.04
CA THR A 191 3.83 -27.57 -1.26
C THR A 191 4.47 -26.36 -0.62
N LEU A 192 3.95 -25.17 -0.91
CA LEU A 192 4.26 -23.91 -0.24
C LEU A 192 3.21 -23.64 0.84
N CYS A 193 3.64 -23.45 2.08
CA CYS A 193 2.83 -22.79 3.09
C CYS A 193 3.30 -21.34 3.20
N TYR A 194 2.38 -20.40 3.20
CA TYR A 194 2.63 -18.97 3.41
C TYR A 194 1.92 -18.57 4.71
N THR A 195 2.68 -18.09 5.68
CA THR A 195 2.12 -17.77 7.00
C THR A 195 1.05 -16.68 6.96
N GLY A 196 1.14 -15.79 5.96
CA GLY A 196 0.55 -14.46 6.08
C GLY A 196 1.12 -13.74 7.29
N ASP A 197 0.42 -12.71 7.74
CA ASP A 197 0.77 -11.99 8.95
C ASP A 197 0.11 -12.67 10.13
N PHE A 198 0.88 -12.90 11.19
CA PHE A 198 0.36 -13.61 12.35
C PHE A 198 1.04 -13.17 13.64
N ASN A 199 0.31 -13.28 14.74
CA ASN A 199 0.77 -13.17 16.12
C ASN A 199 -0.18 -13.98 17.01
N TYR A 200 0.28 -14.51 18.13
CA TYR A 200 -0.54 -15.32 19.05
C TYR A 200 -0.26 -14.92 20.50
N PRO A 201 -1.20 -15.12 21.44
CA PRO A 201 -1.00 -14.70 22.82
C PRO A 201 0.13 -15.50 23.50
N ASP A 202 0.80 -14.89 24.49
CA ASP A 202 1.88 -15.54 25.27
C ASP A 202 1.32 -16.40 26.43
N ASP A 203 0.20 -17.09 26.20
CA ASP A 203 -0.50 -17.90 27.20
C ASP A 203 -0.70 -19.36 26.73
N ALA A 204 -1.43 -20.15 27.53
CA ALA A 204 -1.73 -21.54 27.21
C ALA A 204 -2.55 -21.71 25.91
N LEU A 205 -3.39 -20.74 25.56
CA LEU A 205 -4.16 -20.76 24.32
C LEU A 205 -3.23 -20.54 23.12
N GLY A 206 -2.29 -19.61 23.23
CA GLY A 206 -1.29 -19.37 22.20
C GLY A 206 -0.36 -20.56 21.97
N GLN A 207 0.09 -21.24 23.03
CA GLN A 207 0.89 -22.46 22.89
C GLN A 207 0.10 -23.58 22.20
N LYS A 208 -1.18 -23.75 22.56
CA LYS A 208 -2.07 -24.70 21.88
C LYS A 208 -2.22 -24.35 20.39
N TRP A 209 -2.48 -23.09 20.08
CA TRP A 209 -2.59 -22.61 18.69
C TRP A 209 -1.29 -22.87 17.91
N LEU A 210 -0.13 -22.58 18.51
CA LEU A 210 1.17 -22.82 17.89
C LEU A 210 1.37 -24.30 17.54
N GLU A 211 1.04 -25.20 18.45
CA GLU A 211 1.13 -26.64 18.22
C GLU A 211 0.19 -27.12 17.11
N GLU A 212 -1.03 -26.60 17.07
CA GLU A 212 -2.03 -26.90 16.04
C GLU A 212 -1.58 -26.39 14.67
N TYR A 213 -1.11 -25.14 14.61
CA TYR A 213 -0.64 -24.49 13.39
C TYR A 213 0.57 -25.21 12.78
N VAL A 214 1.60 -25.51 13.59
CA VAL A 214 2.74 -26.33 13.12
C VAL A 214 2.27 -27.72 12.72
N GLY A 215 1.31 -28.30 13.45
CA GLY A 215 0.69 -29.57 13.08
C GLY A 215 0.03 -29.53 11.70
N TRP A 216 -0.63 -28.43 11.34
CA TRP A 216 -1.18 -28.21 10.01
C TRP A 216 -0.09 -28.10 8.95
N ILE A 217 0.97 -27.30 9.16
CA ILE A 217 2.11 -27.19 8.22
C ILE A 217 2.68 -28.57 7.88
N ILE A 218 2.88 -29.42 8.90
CA ILE A 218 3.41 -30.78 8.71
C ILE A 218 2.41 -31.69 7.98
N LYS A 219 1.12 -31.64 8.34
CA LYS A 219 0.06 -32.42 7.66
C LYS A 219 -0.10 -32.03 6.19
N SER A 220 0.09 -30.76 5.87
CA SER A 220 0.12 -30.23 4.49
C SER A 220 1.35 -30.70 3.70
N LYS A 221 2.31 -31.38 4.34
CA LYS A 221 3.57 -31.82 3.74
C LYS A 221 4.33 -30.66 3.11
N ALA A 222 4.40 -29.53 3.82
CA ALA A 222 5.09 -28.33 3.36
C ALA A 222 6.54 -28.65 2.98
N THR A 223 6.90 -28.35 1.73
CA THR A 223 8.28 -28.37 1.24
C THR A 223 8.96 -27.01 1.41
N HIS A 224 8.17 -25.94 1.39
CA HIS A 224 8.59 -24.56 1.49
C HIS A 224 7.67 -23.82 2.47
N LEU A 225 8.24 -22.90 3.25
CA LEU A 225 7.51 -22.04 4.19
C LEU A 225 7.92 -20.58 3.95
N LEU A 226 7.00 -19.79 3.41
CA LEU A 226 7.12 -18.34 3.28
C LEU A 226 6.66 -17.67 4.58
N LEU A 227 7.57 -16.95 5.23
CA LEU A 227 7.43 -16.46 6.60
C LEU A 227 7.31 -14.93 6.66
N ASP A 228 6.48 -14.44 7.56
CA ASP A 228 6.50 -13.05 8.05
C ASP A 228 7.75 -12.78 8.90
N SER A 229 8.56 -11.80 8.49
CA SER A 229 9.81 -11.42 9.18
C SER A 229 9.69 -10.13 9.98
N THR A 230 8.53 -9.47 9.97
CA THR A 230 8.31 -8.13 10.51
C THR A 230 8.75 -8.01 11.96
N GLY A 231 8.41 -9.00 12.79
CA GLY A 231 8.54 -8.90 14.24
C GLY A 231 9.88 -9.36 14.83
N VAL A 232 10.82 -9.83 14.01
CA VAL A 232 12.07 -10.45 14.52
C VAL A 232 12.94 -9.51 15.35
N ASN A 233 12.89 -8.21 15.08
CA ASN A 233 13.69 -7.23 15.80
C ASN A 233 13.02 -6.78 17.11
N TYR A 234 11.74 -7.13 17.34
CA TYR A 234 11.04 -6.83 18.58
C TYR A 234 11.39 -7.88 19.64
N LYS A 235 12.36 -7.55 20.49
CA LYS A 235 12.83 -8.43 21.58
C LYS A 235 12.09 -8.25 22.90
N ASN A 236 11.30 -7.19 23.01
CA ASN A 236 10.56 -6.86 24.23
C ASN A 236 9.27 -7.70 24.31
N GLY A 237 8.76 -7.88 25.53
CA GLY A 237 7.44 -8.47 25.75
C GLY A 237 6.33 -7.60 25.16
N GLU A 238 5.23 -8.24 24.79
CA GLU A 238 4.02 -7.56 24.31
C GLU A 238 3.01 -7.42 25.44
N PRO A 239 2.28 -6.29 25.53
CA PRO A 239 1.23 -6.15 26.53
C PRO A 239 0.06 -7.07 26.20
N THR A 240 -0.57 -7.61 27.24
CA THR A 240 -1.82 -8.39 27.19
C THR A 240 -3.02 -7.50 26.86
N ASP A 241 -4.13 -8.10 26.40
CA ASP A 241 -5.33 -7.33 26.03
C ASP A 241 -5.90 -6.60 27.26
N LEU A 242 -5.80 -7.26 28.42
CA LEU A 242 -6.20 -6.70 29.70
C LEU A 242 -5.33 -5.51 30.10
N GLU A 243 -4.01 -5.57 29.90
CA GLU A 243 -3.12 -4.44 30.19
C GLU A 243 -3.44 -3.23 29.29
N ILE A 244 -3.67 -3.46 27.99
CA ILE A 244 -4.09 -2.40 27.06
C ILE A 244 -5.43 -1.80 27.50
N GLU A 245 -6.43 -2.63 27.81
CA GLU A 245 -7.73 -2.16 28.27
C GLU A 245 -7.62 -1.33 29.55
N ASN A 246 -6.79 -1.76 30.51
CA ASN A 246 -6.58 -1.03 31.77
C ASN A 246 -5.93 0.35 31.53
N GLU A 247 -4.95 0.44 30.64
CA GLU A 247 -4.32 1.72 30.32
C GLU A 247 -5.25 2.65 29.54
N LEU A 248 -6.06 2.11 28.63
CA LEU A 248 -7.10 2.88 27.92
C LEU A 248 -8.21 3.35 28.87
N GLU A 249 -8.65 2.52 29.81
CA GLU A 249 -9.61 2.91 30.86
C GLU A 249 -9.05 4.06 31.70
N GLY A 250 -7.78 3.94 32.11
CA GLY A 250 -7.07 5.03 32.77
C GLY A 250 -6.96 6.30 31.92
N PHE A 251 -6.68 6.16 30.62
CA PHE A 251 -6.63 7.29 29.68
C PHE A 251 -7.98 8.02 29.61
N PHE A 252 -9.08 7.29 29.42
CA PHE A 252 -10.41 7.89 29.35
C PHE A 252 -10.85 8.50 30.68
N GLY A 253 -10.55 7.84 31.81
CA GLY A 253 -10.88 8.34 33.14
C GLY A 253 -10.13 9.62 33.53
N ARG A 254 -8.90 9.82 33.05
CA ARG A 254 -8.09 11.03 33.31
C ARG A 254 -8.39 12.19 32.35
N THR A 255 -9.04 11.91 31.22
CA THR A 255 -9.29 12.91 30.17
C THR A 255 -10.57 13.68 30.47
N LYS A 256 -10.47 14.93 30.92
CA LYS A 256 -11.66 15.74 31.28
C LYS A 256 -12.33 16.40 30.08
N GLY A 257 -11.55 16.65 29.04
CA GLY A 257 -12.00 17.24 27.77
C GLY A 257 -12.24 16.18 26.70
N LEU A 258 -11.89 16.53 25.47
CA LEU A 258 -12.03 15.68 24.29
C LEU A 258 -10.99 14.56 24.34
N ALA A 259 -11.44 13.31 24.21
CA ALA A 259 -10.57 12.16 24.08
C ALA A 259 -10.45 11.78 22.61
N LEU A 260 -9.27 11.91 22.03
CA LEU A 260 -8.98 11.47 20.67
C LEU A 260 -8.17 10.18 20.72
N VAL A 261 -8.52 9.22 19.88
CA VAL A 261 -7.76 7.98 19.71
C VAL A 261 -7.42 7.80 18.25
N ALA A 262 -6.12 7.71 17.95
CA ALA A 262 -5.60 7.41 16.64
C ALA A 262 -5.11 5.96 16.60
N SER A 263 -5.65 5.16 15.69
CA SER A 263 -5.25 3.78 15.43
C SER A 263 -5.38 3.48 13.93
N PHE A 264 -4.78 2.40 13.46
CA PHE A 264 -5.02 1.91 12.10
C PHE A 264 -6.51 1.58 11.93
N ALA A 265 -7.12 2.07 10.85
CA ALA A 265 -8.55 1.89 10.58
C ALA A 265 -8.93 0.40 10.44
N SER A 266 -8.00 -0.42 9.91
CA SER A 266 -8.17 -1.86 9.75
C SER A 266 -8.10 -2.65 11.06
N ASN A 267 -7.57 -2.07 12.14
CA ASN A 267 -7.39 -2.77 13.42
C ASN A 267 -8.67 -2.76 14.26
N ILE A 268 -9.65 -3.57 13.84
CA ILE A 268 -10.98 -3.64 14.47
C ILE A 268 -10.90 -4.08 15.94
N ASN A 269 -9.98 -4.99 16.30
CA ASN A 269 -9.81 -5.42 17.69
C ASN A 269 -9.35 -4.27 18.61
N GLN A 270 -8.41 -3.43 18.14
CA GLN A 270 -8.01 -2.23 18.89
C GLN A 270 -9.18 -1.26 19.04
N TRP A 271 -10.00 -1.08 18.00
CA TRP A 271 -11.21 -0.25 18.09
C TRP A 271 -12.23 -0.84 19.06
N GLN A 272 -12.41 -2.16 19.10
CA GLN A 272 -13.29 -2.81 20.07
C GLN A 272 -12.86 -2.53 21.52
N MET A 273 -11.56 -2.59 21.82
CA MET A 273 -11.01 -2.23 23.15
C MET A 273 -11.25 -0.75 23.47
N VAL A 274 -11.02 0.14 22.50
CA VAL A 274 -11.23 1.58 22.63
C VAL A 274 -12.69 1.90 22.93
N ILE A 275 -13.63 1.31 22.19
CA ILE A 275 -15.07 1.51 22.39
C ILE A 275 -15.53 0.96 23.74
N LYS A 276 -15.11 -0.26 24.09
CA LYS A 276 -15.45 -0.91 25.37
C LYS A 276 -14.97 -0.08 26.56
N THR A 277 -13.72 0.39 26.53
CA THR A 277 -13.14 1.20 27.61
C THR A 277 -13.71 2.62 27.65
N ALA A 278 -13.99 3.23 26.49
CA ALA A 278 -14.69 4.50 26.41
C ALA A 278 -16.09 4.43 27.04
N PHE A 279 -16.85 3.38 26.73
CA PHE A 279 -18.19 3.17 27.26
C PHE A 279 -18.16 3.01 28.79
N LYS A 280 -17.26 2.18 29.31
CA LYS A 280 -17.02 2.02 30.77
C LYS A 280 -16.69 3.35 31.44
N ALA A 281 -15.93 4.22 30.77
CA ALA A 281 -15.58 5.55 31.25
C ALA A 281 -16.71 6.60 31.10
N GLY A 282 -17.93 6.18 30.72
CA GLY A 282 -19.10 7.04 30.62
C GLY A 282 -19.17 7.89 29.34
N ARG A 283 -18.36 7.56 28.32
CA ARG A 283 -18.47 8.19 27.01
C ARG A 283 -19.71 7.66 26.31
N LYS A 284 -20.45 8.56 25.65
CA LYS A 284 -21.75 8.29 25.04
C LYS A 284 -21.73 8.43 23.52
N PHE A 285 -20.81 9.23 22.99
CA PHE A 285 -20.74 9.55 21.57
C PHE A 285 -19.39 9.21 20.95
N LEU A 286 -19.42 8.76 19.71
CA LEU A 286 -18.26 8.47 18.87
C LEU A 286 -18.29 9.36 17.62
N VAL A 287 -17.21 10.05 17.36
CA VAL A 287 -17.01 10.82 16.14
C VAL A 287 -15.95 10.11 15.28
N LEU A 288 -16.29 9.83 14.02
CA LEU A 288 -15.40 9.21 13.05
C LEU A 288 -14.72 10.29 12.20
N ALA A 289 -13.47 10.61 12.51
CA ALA A 289 -12.68 11.65 11.88
C ALA A 289 -11.66 11.06 10.90
N GLY A 290 -11.97 11.14 9.61
CA GLY A 290 -11.13 10.65 8.52
C GLY A 290 -11.80 9.54 7.72
N LYS A 291 -11.57 9.56 6.41
CA LYS A 291 -12.27 8.70 5.44
C LYS A 291 -12.07 7.21 5.71
N SER A 292 -10.83 6.81 6.01
CA SER A 292 -10.46 5.41 6.27
C SER A 292 -11.09 4.89 7.56
N VAL A 293 -11.01 5.65 8.66
CA VAL A 293 -11.64 5.28 9.93
C VAL A 293 -13.15 5.16 9.76
N ARG A 294 -13.79 6.13 9.11
CA ARG A 294 -15.23 6.10 8.83
C ARG A 294 -15.62 4.83 8.05
N SER A 295 -14.98 4.59 6.90
CA SER A 295 -15.34 3.46 6.04
C SER A 295 -15.13 2.10 6.70
N HIS A 296 -14.06 1.92 7.48
CA HIS A 296 -13.79 0.62 8.12
C HIS A 296 -14.71 0.37 9.31
N LEU A 297 -14.91 1.38 10.18
CA LEU A 297 -15.69 1.17 11.39
C LEU A 297 -17.18 1.05 11.11
N GLU A 298 -17.72 1.82 10.16
CA GLU A 298 -19.13 1.68 9.76
C GLU A 298 -19.41 0.27 9.20
N LEU A 299 -18.55 -0.24 8.30
CA LEU A 299 -18.71 -1.59 7.75
C LEU A 299 -18.48 -2.67 8.82
N ALA A 300 -17.52 -2.48 9.74
CA ALA A 300 -17.30 -3.42 10.82
C ALA A 300 -18.52 -3.52 11.75
N VAL A 301 -19.22 -2.40 12.01
CA VAL A 301 -20.49 -2.41 12.76
C VAL A 301 -21.58 -3.11 11.96
N GLU A 302 -21.75 -2.76 10.69
CA GLU A 302 -22.77 -3.33 9.80
C GLU A 302 -22.67 -4.86 9.70
N HIS A 303 -21.45 -5.38 9.61
CA HIS A 303 -21.18 -6.81 9.51
C HIS A 303 -20.98 -7.52 10.86
N GLY A 304 -21.13 -6.81 11.99
CA GLY A 304 -21.08 -7.41 13.33
C GLY A 304 -19.67 -7.71 13.89
N TYR A 305 -18.61 -7.16 13.28
CA TYR A 305 -17.23 -7.27 13.77
C TYR A 305 -16.88 -6.22 14.83
N LEU A 306 -17.65 -5.14 14.95
CA LEU A 306 -17.47 -4.09 15.95
C LEU A 306 -18.77 -3.81 16.70
N ASP A 307 -18.76 -4.04 18.01
CA ASP A 307 -19.85 -3.66 18.89
C ASP A 307 -19.59 -2.26 19.50
N LEU A 308 -20.49 -1.33 19.23
CA LEU A 308 -20.47 0.03 19.77
C LEU A 308 -20.73 0.09 21.29
N ASN A 309 -21.13 -1.01 21.92
CA ASN A 309 -21.44 -1.08 23.36
C ASN A 309 -22.44 0.00 23.82
N GLY A 310 -23.37 0.39 22.94
CA GLY A 310 -24.34 1.45 23.21
C GLY A 310 -23.83 2.89 23.00
N ILE A 311 -22.58 3.10 22.61
CA ILE A 311 -22.10 4.41 22.13
C ILE A 311 -22.82 4.77 20.82
N ARG A 312 -23.20 6.04 20.64
CA ARG A 312 -23.84 6.55 19.42
C ARG A 312 -22.82 7.22 18.51
N VAL A 313 -22.83 6.88 17.23
CA VAL A 313 -22.03 7.60 16.23
C VAL A 313 -22.71 8.93 15.91
N VAL A 314 -21.95 10.02 15.91
CA VAL A 314 -22.42 11.38 15.59
C VAL A 314 -21.42 12.08 14.67
N ASP A 315 -21.88 13.11 13.96
CA ASP A 315 -20.99 13.88 13.10
C ASP A 315 -20.16 14.89 13.88
N ILE A 316 -19.02 15.29 13.29
CA ILE A 316 -18.15 16.36 13.85
C ILE A 316 -18.97 17.63 14.10
N ALA A 317 -19.87 17.98 13.17
CA ALA A 317 -20.71 19.15 13.27
C ALA A 317 -21.69 19.08 14.46
N ASP A 318 -22.12 17.89 14.87
CA ASP A 318 -23.00 17.73 16.03
C ASP A 318 -22.27 18.08 17.32
N LEU A 319 -21.00 17.67 17.42
CA LEU A 319 -20.11 18.02 18.53
C LEU A 319 -19.75 19.51 18.54
N GLU A 320 -19.38 20.08 17.39
CA GLU A 320 -19.01 21.51 17.27
C GLU A 320 -20.19 22.43 17.59
N ASN A 321 -21.40 22.06 17.16
CA ASN A 321 -22.61 22.83 17.40
C ASN A 321 -23.32 22.46 18.71
N ASN A 322 -22.71 21.64 19.56
CA ASN A 322 -23.26 21.29 20.87
C ASN A 322 -24.70 20.72 20.78
N ARG A 323 -24.99 19.93 19.74
CA ARG A 323 -26.33 19.39 19.50
C ARG A 323 -26.74 18.45 20.63
N GLU A 324 -28.05 18.24 20.74
CA GLU A 324 -28.64 17.31 21.69
C GLU A 324 -29.16 16.09 20.94
N LEU A 325 -28.88 14.90 21.47
CA LEU A 325 -29.41 13.63 21.00
C LEU A 325 -29.93 12.84 22.20
N ASP A 326 -31.17 12.36 22.13
CA ASP A 326 -31.84 11.60 23.19
C ASP A 326 -31.78 12.28 24.58
N GLY A 327 -31.96 13.61 24.64
CA GLY A 327 -31.92 14.36 25.89
C GLY A 327 -30.51 14.57 26.47
N VAL A 328 -29.46 14.22 25.71
CA VAL A 328 -28.07 14.34 26.13
C VAL A 328 -27.32 15.28 25.18
N LYS A 329 -26.79 16.36 25.73
CA LYS A 329 -25.91 17.29 25.01
C LYS A 329 -24.62 16.58 24.58
N ILE A 330 -24.28 16.66 23.30
CA ILE A 330 -23.03 16.18 22.71
C ILE A 330 -21.94 17.21 23.04
N CYS A 331 -20.90 16.79 23.77
CA CYS A 331 -19.84 17.67 24.20
C CYS A 331 -18.52 16.93 24.45
N ALA A 332 -17.41 17.66 24.53
CA ALA A 332 -16.07 17.07 24.61
C ALA A 332 -15.93 15.98 25.71
N LYS A 333 -16.52 16.18 26.89
CA LYS A 333 -16.43 15.26 28.04
C LYS A 333 -17.13 13.91 27.86
N ASN A 334 -18.12 13.81 26.96
CA ASN A 334 -18.87 12.57 26.73
C ASN A 334 -18.66 12.01 25.32
N THR A 335 -17.73 12.60 24.56
CA THR A 335 -17.40 12.20 23.20
C THR A 335 -15.98 11.63 23.11
N VAL A 336 -15.83 10.59 22.31
CA VAL A 336 -14.54 10.08 21.82
C VAL A 336 -14.43 10.35 20.32
N VAL A 337 -13.25 10.72 19.87
CA VAL A 337 -12.97 10.91 18.43
C VAL A 337 -12.03 9.79 17.97
N ALA A 338 -12.54 8.91 17.11
CA ALA A 338 -11.72 7.99 16.35
C ALA A 338 -11.10 8.75 15.17
N ILE A 339 -9.78 8.92 15.15
CA ILE A 339 -9.11 9.83 14.20
C ILE A 339 -8.03 9.13 13.37
N ALA A 340 -8.07 9.31 12.05
CA ALA A 340 -7.06 8.78 11.13
C ALA A 340 -5.78 9.62 11.12
N GLY A 341 -4.63 9.00 10.83
CA GLY A 341 -3.36 9.70 10.65
C GLY A 341 -2.25 9.29 11.62
N THR A 342 -2.13 8.00 11.92
CA THR A 342 -1.17 7.49 12.93
C THR A 342 0.29 7.68 12.52
N GLN A 343 0.58 7.88 11.23
CA GLN A 343 1.93 8.01 10.68
C GLN A 343 2.31 9.46 10.35
N GLY A 344 1.50 10.43 10.80
CA GLY A 344 1.75 11.85 10.58
C GLY A 344 1.55 12.29 9.12
N GLU A 345 0.72 11.58 8.36
CA GLU A 345 0.42 11.91 6.97
C GLU A 345 -0.15 13.33 6.89
N GLU A 346 0.41 14.16 6.01
CA GLU A 346 0.22 15.62 6.03
C GLU A 346 -1.26 16.06 6.01
N PHE A 347 -2.08 15.39 5.20
CA PHE A 347 -3.52 15.70 5.05
C PHE A 347 -4.42 14.82 5.92
N SER A 348 -3.86 14.01 6.81
CA SER A 348 -4.66 13.18 7.70
C SER A 348 -5.52 14.00 8.67
N ALA A 349 -6.57 13.39 9.19
CA ALA A 349 -7.44 14.04 10.16
C ALA A 349 -6.65 14.46 11.42
N LEU A 350 -5.72 13.62 11.91
CA LEU A 350 -4.89 13.93 13.07
C LEU A 350 -3.96 15.12 12.80
N SER A 351 -3.27 15.16 11.66
CA SER A 351 -2.41 16.29 11.28
C SER A 351 -3.20 17.60 11.17
N ARG A 352 -4.36 17.56 10.49
CA ARG A 352 -5.25 18.72 10.36
C ARG A 352 -5.82 19.15 11.70
N PHE A 353 -6.16 18.20 12.57
CA PHE A 353 -6.59 18.49 13.94
C PHE A 353 -5.46 19.18 14.69
N ALA A 354 -4.24 18.63 14.67
CA ALA A 354 -3.06 19.19 15.34
C ALA A 354 -2.74 20.62 14.88
N GLN A 355 -3.01 20.94 13.61
CA GLN A 355 -2.87 22.28 13.04
C GLN A 355 -4.08 23.21 13.28
N GLY A 356 -5.12 22.75 13.99
CA GLY A 356 -6.32 23.54 14.29
C GLY A 356 -7.28 23.74 13.13
N GLN A 357 -7.24 22.88 12.11
CA GLN A 357 -8.06 23.01 10.90
C GLN A 357 -9.40 22.26 10.96
N ILE A 358 -9.57 21.32 11.90
CA ILE A 358 -10.82 20.57 12.12
C ILE A 358 -11.10 20.47 13.62
N LEU A 359 -12.36 20.21 14.00
CA LEU A 359 -12.82 20.13 15.39
C LEU A 359 -12.53 21.44 16.13
N ASN A 360 -13.13 22.53 15.65
CA ASN A 360 -12.92 23.88 16.18
C ASN A 360 -13.79 24.12 17.42
N LEU A 361 -13.40 23.49 18.54
CA LEU A 361 -14.08 23.64 19.82
C LEU A 361 -13.62 24.92 20.53
N GLU A 362 -14.56 25.59 21.21
CA GLU A 362 -14.28 26.79 22.02
C GLU A 362 -13.18 26.56 23.08
N SER A 363 -13.05 25.33 23.58
CA SER A 363 -12.01 24.95 24.52
C SER A 363 -11.52 23.52 24.28
N LEU A 364 -10.20 23.34 24.30
CA LEU A 364 -9.53 22.04 24.31
C LEU A 364 -8.91 21.72 25.69
N ALA A 365 -9.28 22.48 26.72
CA ALA A 365 -8.72 22.29 28.06
C ALA A 365 -9.01 20.88 28.59
N GLY A 366 -7.95 20.19 29.03
CA GLY A 366 -8.05 18.83 29.56
C GLY A 366 -8.28 17.74 28.50
N SER A 367 -8.19 18.07 27.21
CA SER A 367 -8.21 17.11 26.10
C SER A 367 -6.91 16.30 26.03
N ALA A 368 -7.01 15.10 25.49
CA ALA A 368 -5.88 14.20 25.32
C ALA A 368 -6.01 13.38 24.04
N VAL A 369 -4.87 13.01 23.48
CA VAL A 369 -4.75 12.12 22.31
C VAL A 369 -4.00 10.87 22.74
N ALA A 370 -4.54 9.69 22.41
CA ALA A 370 -3.85 8.42 22.46
C ALA A 370 -3.52 7.96 21.04
N VAL A 371 -2.23 7.79 20.73
CA VAL A 371 -1.77 7.21 19.47
C VAL A 371 -1.49 5.72 19.71
N CYS A 372 -2.49 4.90 19.43
CA CYS A 372 -2.45 3.44 19.51
C CYS A 372 -1.87 2.84 18.22
N ALA A 373 -0.63 3.20 17.91
CA ALA A 373 0.12 2.66 16.79
C ALA A 373 1.62 2.78 17.07
N SER A 374 2.41 2.01 16.32
CA SER A 374 3.87 2.17 16.28
C SER A 374 4.28 2.98 15.06
N VAL A 375 5.42 3.65 15.16
CA VAL A 375 5.96 4.44 14.06
C VAL A 375 6.55 3.48 13.04
N ILE A 376 6.07 3.57 11.80
CA ILE A 376 6.66 2.81 10.70
C ILE A 376 8.02 3.44 10.39
N PRO A 377 9.09 2.64 10.23
CA PRO A 377 10.41 3.15 9.86
C PRO A 377 10.35 4.07 8.63
N GLY A 378 10.91 5.27 8.74
CA GLY A 378 10.86 6.33 7.72
C GLY A 378 9.80 7.42 7.98
N ASN A 379 8.83 7.19 8.86
CA ASN A 379 7.80 8.16 9.23
C ASN A 379 8.07 8.88 10.56
N GLU A 380 9.27 8.73 11.14
CA GLU A 380 9.59 9.30 12.45
C GLU A 380 9.44 10.82 12.46
N ALA A 381 9.94 11.49 11.41
CA ALA A 381 9.89 12.95 11.32
C ALA A 381 8.45 13.49 11.23
N THR A 382 7.58 12.83 10.45
CA THR A 382 6.18 13.24 10.29
C THR A 382 5.39 13.02 11.57
N VAL A 383 5.59 11.89 12.26
CA VAL A 383 4.95 11.63 13.56
C VAL A 383 5.42 12.62 14.62
N ILE A 384 6.73 12.89 14.71
CA ILE A 384 7.27 13.88 15.65
C ILE A 384 6.61 15.25 15.44
N LYS A 385 6.48 15.70 14.18
CA LYS A 385 5.85 16.99 13.86
C LYS A 385 4.43 17.07 14.40
N VAL A 386 3.59 16.07 14.14
CA VAL A 386 2.20 16.03 14.63
C VAL A 386 2.14 16.02 16.16
N VAL A 387 3.01 15.25 16.82
CA VAL A 387 3.09 15.22 18.29
C VAL A 387 3.44 16.60 18.85
N LEU A 388 4.41 17.30 18.26
CA LEU A 388 4.79 18.65 18.68
C LEU A 388 3.64 19.65 18.48
N ASP A 389 2.95 19.60 17.33
CA ASP A 389 1.80 20.46 17.05
C ASP A 389 0.67 20.26 18.09
N LEU A 390 0.43 19.02 18.52
CA LEU A 390 -0.53 18.70 19.59
C LEU A 390 -0.10 19.28 20.95
N LEU A 391 1.18 19.12 21.32
CA LEU A 391 1.71 19.62 22.59
C LEU A 391 1.68 21.16 22.65
N VAL A 392 1.98 21.85 21.55
CA VAL A 392 1.89 23.32 21.45
C VAL A 392 0.47 23.81 21.73
N ARG A 393 -0.54 23.01 21.39
CA ARG A 393 -1.96 23.31 21.67
C ARG A 393 -2.41 22.91 23.08
N GLY A 394 -1.48 22.50 23.95
CA GLY A 394 -1.76 22.11 25.33
C GLY A 394 -2.50 20.77 25.46
N ILE A 395 -2.49 19.95 24.40
CA ILE A 395 -3.13 18.63 24.40
C ILE A 395 -2.17 17.62 25.02
N LYS A 396 -2.69 16.79 25.93
CA LYS A 396 -1.88 15.69 26.50
C LYS A 396 -1.72 14.59 25.47
N VAL A 397 -0.50 14.11 25.27
CA VAL A 397 -0.21 13.08 24.26
C VAL A 397 0.25 11.79 24.94
N VAL A 398 -0.47 10.71 24.69
CA VAL A 398 -0.10 9.34 25.04
C VAL A 398 0.24 8.59 23.77
N VAL A 399 1.36 7.88 23.75
CA VAL A 399 1.82 7.10 22.61
C VAL A 399 2.22 5.70 23.05
N ASN A 400 2.19 4.75 22.12
CA ASN A 400 2.74 3.42 22.36
C ASN A 400 4.25 3.34 22.13
N ASP A 401 4.76 4.08 21.14
CA ASP A 401 6.12 3.91 20.65
C ASP A 401 7.18 4.48 21.63
N PRO A 402 8.08 3.65 22.19
CA PRO A 402 9.15 4.11 23.08
C PRO A 402 10.08 5.13 22.43
N TYR A 403 10.22 5.12 21.10
CA TYR A 403 11.03 6.08 20.36
C TYR A 403 10.62 7.53 20.68
N LEU A 404 9.32 7.77 20.91
CA LEU A 404 8.78 9.11 21.16
C LEU A 404 8.96 9.60 22.60
N ASN A 405 9.45 8.75 23.53
CA ASN A 405 9.75 9.13 24.91
C ASN A 405 10.80 10.26 25.02
N ARG A 406 11.57 10.50 23.94
CA ARG A 406 12.53 11.61 23.85
C ARG A 406 11.85 12.99 23.90
N ILE A 407 10.56 13.07 23.59
CA ILE A 407 9.81 14.33 23.54
C ILE A 407 9.22 14.61 24.93
N LYS A 408 9.68 15.68 25.57
CA LYS A 408 9.12 16.13 26.86
C LYS A 408 7.63 16.43 26.72
N GLY A 409 6.82 15.91 27.66
CA GLY A 409 5.37 16.09 27.66
C GLY A 409 4.58 14.95 27.01
N VAL A 410 5.26 14.02 26.35
CA VAL A 410 4.66 12.76 25.89
C VAL A 410 4.69 11.72 27.01
N LYS A 411 3.62 10.95 27.13
CA LYS A 411 3.58 9.76 28.01
C LYS A 411 3.59 8.50 27.15
N VAL A 412 4.57 7.62 27.36
CA VAL A 412 4.59 6.30 26.73
C VAL A 412 3.84 5.30 27.61
N LEU A 413 2.84 4.63 27.05
CA LEU A 413 2.05 3.59 27.71
C LEU A 413 1.83 2.42 26.75
N PRO A 414 1.69 1.17 27.25
CA PRO A 414 1.40 0.01 26.43
C PRO A 414 -0.08 -0.02 26.01
N ILE A 415 -0.48 0.91 25.14
CA ILE A 415 -1.86 1.10 24.66
C ILE A 415 -2.14 0.44 23.30
N TYR A 416 -1.17 -0.32 22.77
CA TYR A 416 -1.25 -0.99 21.48
C TYR A 416 -0.38 -2.27 21.47
N ARG A 417 -0.86 -3.32 20.78
CA ARG A 417 -0.08 -4.53 20.47
C ARG A 417 0.17 -4.61 18.96
N HIS A 418 1.38 -4.99 18.58
CA HIS A 418 1.72 -5.31 17.19
C HIS A 418 0.93 -6.51 16.66
N GLY A 419 0.59 -6.45 15.37
CA GLY A 419 -0.08 -7.54 14.66
C GLY A 419 0.81 -8.74 14.33
N HIS A 420 2.14 -8.60 14.47
CA HIS A 420 3.14 -9.57 14.01
C HIS A 420 3.86 -10.24 15.18
N ALA A 421 4.19 -11.51 15.05
CA ALA A 421 4.89 -12.29 16.06
C ALA A 421 6.29 -11.71 16.35
N ASN A 422 6.53 -11.40 17.61
CA ASN A 422 7.82 -10.89 18.08
C ASN A 422 8.94 -11.95 18.04
N TYR A 423 10.16 -11.55 18.40
CA TYR A 423 11.35 -12.44 18.42
C TYR A 423 11.12 -13.76 19.16
N GLN A 424 10.50 -13.73 20.34
CA GLN A 424 10.29 -14.94 21.14
C GLN A 424 9.28 -15.88 20.48
N LYS A 425 8.22 -15.33 19.90
CA LYS A 425 7.18 -16.10 19.21
C LYS A 425 7.68 -16.72 17.91
N LEU A 426 8.49 -15.98 17.15
CA LEU A 426 9.16 -16.52 15.96
C LEU A 426 10.14 -17.63 16.34
N LYS A 427 10.91 -17.44 17.42
CA LYS A 427 11.79 -18.50 17.97
C LYS A 427 11.00 -19.76 18.34
N GLN A 428 9.92 -19.63 19.09
CA GLN A 428 9.05 -20.75 19.50
C GLN A 428 8.45 -21.48 18.29
N LEU A 429 8.05 -20.75 17.25
CA LEU A 429 7.57 -21.33 16.00
C LEU A 429 8.63 -22.23 15.35
N ILE A 430 9.86 -21.74 15.23
CA ILE A 430 10.95 -22.49 14.61
C ILE A 430 11.35 -23.70 15.47
N GLU A 431 11.44 -23.55 16.79
CA GLU A 431 11.71 -24.67 17.71
C GLU A 431 10.63 -25.76 17.63
N CYS A 432 9.35 -25.36 17.62
CA CYS A 432 8.23 -26.28 17.48
C CYS A 432 8.26 -26.99 16.11
N LEU A 433 8.52 -26.25 15.03
CA LEU A 433 8.68 -26.78 13.69
C LEU A 433 9.81 -27.81 13.61
N MET A 434 11.00 -27.49 14.12
CA MET A 434 12.15 -28.40 14.13
C MET A 434 11.85 -29.68 14.92
N LYS A 435 11.20 -29.55 16.08
CA LYS A 435 10.80 -30.68 16.92
C LYS A 435 9.80 -31.60 16.21
N LYS A 436 8.78 -31.04 15.54
CA LYS A 436 7.71 -31.83 14.89
C LYS A 436 8.08 -32.37 13.51
N ALA A 437 8.86 -31.63 12.72
CA ALA A 437 9.27 -32.03 11.37
C ALA A 437 10.35 -33.12 11.34
N GLY A 438 11.18 -33.20 12.38
CA GLY A 438 12.32 -34.12 12.43
C GLY A 438 13.27 -33.89 11.25
N LYS A 439 13.47 -34.90 10.40
CA LYS A 439 14.37 -34.82 9.23
C LYS A 439 13.74 -34.10 8.02
N ASN A 440 12.42 -33.94 8.00
CA ASN A 440 11.68 -33.40 6.85
C ASN A 440 11.45 -31.89 6.99
N LEU A 441 12.52 -31.15 7.30
CA LEU A 441 12.46 -29.68 7.40
C LEU A 441 12.14 -29.05 6.03
N PRO A 442 11.16 -28.13 5.94
CA PRO A 442 10.93 -27.34 4.74
C PRO A 442 12.10 -26.38 4.46
N VAL A 443 12.13 -25.81 3.27
CA VAL A 443 12.96 -24.64 2.98
C VAL A 443 12.24 -23.40 3.52
N LEU A 444 12.92 -22.60 4.35
CA LEU A 444 12.39 -21.34 4.86
C LEU A 444 12.68 -20.21 3.89
N ILE A 445 11.64 -19.48 3.50
CA ILE A 445 11.72 -18.29 2.67
C ILE A 445 11.30 -17.11 3.54
N PHE A 446 12.22 -16.20 3.83
CA PHE A 446 11.95 -15.04 4.67
C PHE A 446 11.39 -13.90 3.82
N GLY A 447 10.07 -13.69 3.92
CA GLY A 447 9.34 -12.60 3.27
C GLY A 447 8.88 -11.54 4.27
N HIS A 448 8.05 -10.62 3.80
CA HIS A 448 7.38 -9.56 4.57
C HIS A 448 8.27 -8.88 5.63
N GLY A 449 9.08 -7.93 5.15
CA GLY A 449 10.04 -7.17 5.95
C GLY A 449 11.20 -6.67 5.08
N SER A 450 11.93 -5.66 5.57
CA SER A 450 13.16 -5.22 4.88
C SER A 450 14.23 -6.32 4.87
N PHE A 451 15.26 -6.18 4.03
CA PHE A 451 16.40 -7.08 4.01
C PHE A 451 16.99 -7.33 5.42
N GLU A 452 17.07 -6.30 6.26
CA GLU A 452 17.57 -6.42 7.63
C GLU A 452 16.70 -7.34 8.50
N HIS A 453 15.37 -7.28 8.35
CA HIS A 453 14.43 -8.16 9.04
C HIS A 453 14.57 -9.60 8.56
N GLN A 454 14.56 -9.80 7.24
CA GLN A 454 14.72 -11.14 6.64
C GLN A 454 16.05 -11.78 7.05
N LYS A 455 17.13 -10.99 7.07
CA LYS A 455 18.46 -11.45 7.48
C LYS A 455 18.50 -11.79 8.98
N ALA A 456 17.93 -10.94 9.83
CA ALA A 456 17.86 -11.21 11.27
C ALA A 456 17.06 -12.48 11.58
N PHE A 457 15.99 -12.76 10.81
CA PHE A 457 15.22 -13.99 10.98
C PHE A 457 15.96 -15.22 10.47
N GLN A 458 16.67 -15.12 9.34
CA GLN A 458 17.60 -16.16 8.91
C GLN A 458 18.64 -16.48 10.00
N ASP A 459 19.28 -15.46 10.56
CA ASP A 459 20.31 -15.64 11.58
C ASP A 459 19.75 -16.26 12.86
N LEU A 460 18.53 -15.88 13.26
CA LEU A 460 17.80 -16.55 14.35
C LEU A 460 17.63 -18.04 14.05
N CYS A 461 17.06 -18.41 12.89
CA CYS A 461 16.84 -19.81 12.52
C CYS A 461 18.15 -20.62 12.52
N VAL A 462 19.21 -20.08 11.91
CA VAL A 462 20.53 -20.73 11.86
C VAL A 462 21.11 -20.89 13.27
N SER A 463 20.94 -19.90 14.16
CA SER A 463 21.40 -19.99 15.55
C SER A 463 20.69 -21.06 16.37
N LEU A 464 19.45 -21.42 15.99
CA LEU A 464 18.68 -22.52 16.60
C LEU A 464 19.08 -23.89 16.02
N GLY A 465 19.97 -23.93 15.03
CA GLY A 465 20.41 -25.15 14.37
C GLY A 465 19.64 -25.49 13.09
N TYR A 466 18.85 -24.56 12.54
CA TYR A 466 18.22 -24.77 11.23
C TYR A 466 19.30 -24.79 10.12
N PRO A 467 19.27 -25.75 9.18
CA PRO A 467 20.29 -25.84 8.13
C PRO A 467 20.30 -24.59 7.24
N LYS A 468 21.45 -23.93 7.09
CA LYS A 468 21.59 -22.68 6.34
C LYS A 468 21.23 -22.86 4.86
N GLU A 469 21.54 -24.01 4.29
CA GLU A 469 21.20 -24.41 2.92
C GLU A 469 19.69 -24.55 2.68
N LYS A 470 18.88 -24.65 3.76
CA LYS A 470 17.41 -24.65 3.70
C LYS A 470 16.82 -23.28 4.04
N THR A 471 17.58 -22.21 3.85
CA THR A 471 17.11 -20.84 4.10
C THR A 471 17.33 -19.94 2.90
N ILE A 472 16.31 -19.15 2.56
CA ILE A 472 16.32 -18.23 1.43
C ILE A 472 15.81 -16.86 1.91
N ILE A 473 16.56 -15.80 1.61
CA ILE A 473 16.14 -14.40 1.80
C ILE A 473 15.42 -13.98 0.52
N ALA A 474 14.17 -13.51 0.64
CA ALA A 474 13.33 -13.20 -0.51
C ALA A 474 13.52 -11.74 -0.98
N ILE A 475 14.22 -11.57 -2.11
CA ILE A 475 14.46 -10.28 -2.73
C ILE A 475 13.49 -10.08 -3.90
N ASN A 476 12.92 -8.89 -4.03
CA ASN A 476 12.05 -8.52 -5.14
C ASN A 476 12.72 -8.84 -6.50
N GLY A 477 11.98 -9.52 -7.35
CA GLY A 477 12.41 -10.02 -8.65
C GLY A 477 13.12 -11.36 -8.64
N GLN A 478 13.26 -12.02 -7.49
CA GLN A 478 13.73 -13.40 -7.47
C GLN A 478 12.67 -14.38 -7.97
N ILE A 479 13.15 -15.43 -8.63
CA ILE A 479 12.42 -16.62 -9.01
C ILE A 479 13.06 -17.78 -8.26
N ILE A 480 12.28 -18.47 -7.44
CA ILE A 480 12.71 -19.62 -6.66
C ILE A 480 12.13 -20.88 -7.31
N ASP A 481 12.97 -21.77 -7.82
CA ASP A 481 12.55 -23.10 -8.26
C ASP A 481 12.28 -23.97 -7.03
N MET A 482 11.03 -24.39 -6.83
CA MET A 482 10.59 -25.09 -5.63
C MET A 482 10.87 -26.61 -5.69
N THR A 483 11.56 -27.10 -6.72
CA THR A 483 12.06 -28.49 -6.79
C THR A 483 13.54 -28.54 -6.49
N THR A 484 14.34 -27.66 -7.11
CA THR A 484 15.81 -27.64 -6.99
C THR A 484 16.29 -26.71 -5.86
N ASN A 485 15.41 -25.83 -5.36
CA ASN A 485 15.72 -24.72 -4.46
C ASN A 485 16.70 -23.70 -5.06
N SER A 486 16.89 -23.69 -6.38
CA SER A 486 17.72 -22.69 -7.05
C SER A 486 17.01 -21.35 -7.10
N VAL A 487 17.77 -20.28 -6.90
CA VAL A 487 17.28 -18.90 -6.94
C VAL A 487 17.90 -18.20 -8.14
N GLU A 488 17.05 -17.62 -8.99
CA GLU A 488 17.45 -16.83 -10.15
C GLU A 488 16.86 -15.43 -10.04
N MET A 489 17.49 -14.44 -10.69
CA MET A 489 16.88 -13.12 -10.85
C MET A 489 16.10 -13.10 -12.16
N THR A 490 14.88 -12.55 -12.12
CA THR A 490 14.14 -12.26 -13.35
C THR A 490 14.92 -11.28 -14.23
N THR A 491 14.97 -11.56 -15.54
CA THR A 491 15.52 -10.66 -16.56
C THR A 491 14.55 -9.54 -16.94
N ASN A 492 13.27 -9.68 -16.58
CA ASN A 492 12.21 -8.73 -16.87
C ASN A 492 11.83 -8.00 -15.58
N ASN A 493 12.11 -6.69 -15.53
CA ASN A 493 11.80 -5.70 -14.47
C ASN A 493 10.63 -6.09 -13.53
N ALA A 494 10.85 -7.02 -12.60
CA ALA A 494 9.99 -7.16 -11.45
C ALA A 494 10.41 -6.07 -10.48
N GLY A 495 9.47 -5.20 -10.17
CA GLY A 495 9.71 -4.03 -9.36
C GLY A 495 8.39 -3.41 -8.94
N LEU A 496 8.50 -2.38 -8.12
CA LEU A 496 7.36 -1.57 -7.73
C LEU A 496 7.12 -0.50 -8.79
N ALA A 497 5.89 -0.38 -9.28
CA ALA A 497 5.46 0.72 -10.13
C ALA A 497 4.43 1.59 -9.42
N SER A 498 4.50 2.89 -9.68
CA SER A 498 3.44 3.81 -9.28
C SER A 498 2.23 3.62 -10.19
N ALA A 499 1.14 3.11 -9.64
CA ALA A 499 -0.16 3.00 -10.28
C ALA A 499 -0.97 4.30 -10.12
N ARG A 500 -1.68 4.71 -11.18
CA ARG A 500 -2.65 5.80 -11.14
C ARG A 500 -4.06 5.19 -11.19
N THR A 501 -4.98 5.65 -10.35
CA THR A 501 -6.41 5.50 -10.66
C THR A 501 -6.70 6.40 -11.86
N PRO A 502 -7.18 5.88 -13.01
CA PRO A 502 -7.51 6.75 -14.13
C PRO A 502 -8.65 7.67 -13.68
N ARG A 503 -8.44 9.00 -13.75
CA ARG A 503 -9.60 9.89 -13.86
C ARG A 503 -10.23 9.63 -15.23
N PRO A 504 -11.57 9.59 -15.34
CA PRO A 504 -12.25 9.39 -16.61
C PRO A 504 -12.02 10.63 -17.50
N ALA A 505 -10.91 10.65 -18.24
CA ALA A 505 -10.64 11.55 -19.36
C ALA A 505 -9.35 11.24 -20.14
N ASP A 506 -8.35 10.55 -19.58
CA ASP A 506 -6.99 10.70 -20.14
C ASP A 506 -6.17 9.40 -20.24
N THR A 507 -6.60 8.50 -21.13
CA THR A 507 -5.75 7.40 -21.62
C THR A 507 -6.03 7.12 -23.10
N ARG A 508 -5.46 7.94 -23.98
CA ARG A 508 -5.08 7.51 -25.34
C ARG A 508 -3.61 7.83 -25.56
N ASN A 509 -2.78 6.82 -25.27
CA ASN A 509 -1.42 6.55 -25.78
C ASN A 509 -0.39 6.32 -24.67
N GLY A 510 -0.16 5.04 -24.35
CA GLY A 510 1.14 4.37 -24.47
C GLY A 510 2.40 4.99 -23.88
N THR A 511 2.33 5.93 -22.95
CA THR A 511 3.52 6.49 -22.28
C THR A 511 3.54 6.03 -20.83
N ALA A 512 4.42 5.09 -20.51
CA ALA A 512 4.80 4.81 -19.14
C ALA A 512 5.36 6.10 -18.52
N PRO A 513 4.84 6.59 -17.38
CA PRO A 513 5.36 7.81 -16.79
C PRO A 513 6.73 7.54 -16.17
N ALA A 514 7.77 8.09 -16.77
CA ALA A 514 9.06 8.27 -16.14
C ALA A 514 8.90 9.09 -14.84
N ARG A 515 9.15 8.41 -13.71
CA ARG A 515 9.65 8.87 -12.40
C ARG A 515 8.75 9.74 -11.48
N LYS A 516 8.68 9.26 -10.23
CA LYS A 516 8.95 10.06 -9.01
C LYS A 516 10.01 9.31 -8.19
N LEU A 517 11.29 9.62 -8.40
CA LEU A 517 12.22 9.66 -7.27
C LEU A 517 11.97 11.00 -6.56
N PRO A 518 12.18 11.12 -5.23
CA PRO A 518 12.11 12.42 -4.57
C PRO A 518 13.21 13.31 -5.18
N TYR A 519 12.81 14.22 -6.06
CA TYR A 519 13.70 15.12 -6.76
C TYR A 519 13.55 16.49 -6.11
N GLU A 520 14.52 16.88 -5.29
CA GLU A 520 14.74 18.28 -4.87
C GLU A 520 15.70 18.97 -5.86
N GLY A 521 15.43 18.86 -7.16
CA GLY A 521 16.28 19.46 -8.19
C GLY A 521 15.60 20.59 -8.97
N PRO A 522 16.35 21.36 -9.77
CA PRO A 522 15.93 22.66 -10.26
C PRO A 522 15.17 22.52 -11.59
N GLY A 523 13.92 22.05 -11.54
CA GLY A 523 13.03 22.11 -12.70
C GLY A 523 13.33 21.17 -13.87
N ARG A 524 12.37 21.14 -14.79
CA ARG A 524 12.24 20.30 -15.97
C ARG A 524 12.43 21.16 -17.23
N LEU A 525 13.23 20.68 -18.17
CA LEU A 525 13.35 21.26 -19.51
C LEU A 525 12.59 20.38 -20.51
N ASP A 526 11.58 20.95 -21.15
CA ASP A 526 10.83 20.34 -22.24
C ASP A 526 11.39 20.85 -23.57
N VAL A 527 11.88 19.95 -24.42
CA VAL A 527 12.31 20.28 -25.78
C VAL A 527 11.37 19.56 -26.74
N VAL A 528 10.63 20.34 -27.53
CA VAL A 528 9.64 19.84 -28.49
C VAL A 528 10.13 20.12 -29.90
N ILE A 529 10.30 19.06 -30.68
CA ILE A 529 10.72 19.13 -32.08
C ILE A 529 9.63 18.53 -32.92
N ILE A 530 9.12 19.30 -33.88
CA ILE A 530 8.06 18.87 -34.78
C ILE A 530 8.67 18.57 -36.14
N TYR A 531 8.50 17.34 -36.60
CA TYR A 531 8.99 16.88 -37.89
C TYR A 531 7.95 15.98 -38.58
N LYS A 532 8.10 15.85 -39.90
CA LYS A 532 7.42 14.86 -40.76
C LYS A 532 8.44 13.87 -41.28
N LEU A 533 8.00 12.69 -41.72
CA LEU A 533 8.86 11.76 -42.44
C LEU A 533 8.59 11.90 -43.94
N ASP A 534 9.63 11.92 -44.75
CA ASP A 534 9.49 11.77 -46.21
C ASP A 534 9.28 10.31 -46.60
N ASP A 535 9.00 10.05 -47.88
CA ASP A 535 8.73 8.70 -48.39
C ASP A 535 9.94 7.74 -48.24
N SER A 536 11.14 8.28 -48.00
CA SER A 536 12.36 7.51 -47.73
C SER A 536 12.64 7.30 -46.24
N GLY A 537 11.78 7.81 -45.36
CA GLY A 537 11.91 7.72 -43.91
C GLY A 537 12.81 8.80 -43.29
N ARG A 538 13.18 9.85 -44.03
CA ARG A 538 14.00 10.95 -43.51
C ARG A 538 13.15 12.00 -42.79
N MET A 539 13.73 12.64 -41.78
CA MET A 539 13.03 13.64 -40.97
C MET A 539 13.05 15.03 -41.65
N ILE A 540 11.87 15.60 -41.90
CA ILE A 540 11.65 16.96 -42.37
C ILE A 540 11.16 17.83 -41.20
N LEU A 541 11.92 18.83 -40.77
CA LEU A 541 11.47 19.74 -39.71
C LEU A 541 10.31 20.62 -40.18
N VAL A 542 9.26 20.70 -39.35
CA VAL A 542 8.03 21.46 -39.61
C VAL A 542 8.09 22.87 -38.99
N GLY A 543 9.11 23.14 -38.17
CA GLY A 543 9.37 24.44 -37.56
C GLY A 543 10.60 24.42 -36.65
N GLU A 544 10.91 25.56 -36.05
CA GLU A 544 11.98 25.68 -35.06
C GLU A 544 11.68 24.83 -33.80
N PRO A 545 12.73 24.29 -33.12
CA PRO A 545 12.55 23.55 -31.89
C PRO A 545 12.01 24.49 -30.79
N LEU A 546 10.96 24.05 -30.09
CA LEU A 546 10.43 24.79 -28.94
C LEU A 546 11.09 24.27 -27.66
N VAL A 547 11.85 25.14 -26.97
CA VAL A 547 12.44 24.84 -25.67
C VAL A 547 11.67 25.57 -24.57
N GLN A 548 11.14 24.83 -23.60
CA GLN A 548 10.43 25.37 -22.45
C GLN A 548 11.04 24.85 -21.15
N MET A 549 11.32 25.73 -20.19
CA MET A 549 11.79 25.33 -18.85
C MET A 549 10.69 25.55 -17.81
N ARG A 550 10.42 24.55 -16.97
CA ARG A 550 9.40 24.56 -15.91
C ARG A 550 10.01 24.17 -14.58
N PHE A 551 9.91 25.02 -13.55
CA PHE A 551 10.30 24.62 -12.20
C PHE A 551 9.14 23.91 -11.49
N ASP A 552 9.38 22.71 -10.97
CA ASP A 552 8.41 21.94 -10.21
C ASP A 552 8.38 22.39 -8.76
N GLY A 553 7.67 23.49 -8.49
CA GLY A 553 7.16 23.76 -7.14
C GLY A 553 7.65 25.03 -6.44
N SER A 554 8.56 25.83 -7.03
CA SER A 554 8.87 27.17 -6.51
C SER A 554 8.28 28.26 -7.42
N PRO A 555 7.30 29.07 -6.97
CA PRO A 555 6.71 30.13 -7.79
C PRO A 555 7.61 31.38 -7.97
N ARG A 556 8.90 31.32 -7.61
CA ARG A 556 9.75 32.51 -7.42
C ARG A 556 10.93 32.69 -8.39
N ARG A 557 11.11 31.84 -9.40
CA ARG A 557 12.13 32.10 -10.44
C ARG A 557 11.55 31.89 -11.83
N LYS A 558 11.45 32.98 -12.60
CA LYS A 558 11.28 32.87 -14.06
C LYS A 558 12.60 32.33 -14.64
N PRO A 559 12.56 31.47 -15.67
CA PRO A 559 13.77 31.08 -16.40
C PRO A 559 14.51 32.33 -16.86
N ASP A 560 15.85 32.31 -16.81
CA ASP A 560 16.64 33.34 -17.47
C ASP A 560 16.30 33.30 -18.98
N PRO A 561 15.74 34.37 -19.56
CA PRO A 561 15.45 34.43 -20.98
C PRO A 561 16.69 34.16 -21.86
N GLY A 562 17.89 34.54 -21.38
CA GLY A 562 19.15 34.28 -22.07
C GLY A 562 19.47 32.80 -22.18
N LEU A 563 19.28 32.04 -21.09
CA LEU A 563 19.50 30.59 -21.06
C LEU A 563 18.53 29.84 -21.98
N VAL A 564 17.24 30.21 -21.96
CA VAL A 564 16.22 29.59 -22.84
C VAL A 564 16.50 29.90 -24.31
N SER A 565 16.92 31.13 -24.62
CA SER A 565 17.32 31.51 -25.97
C SER A 565 18.56 30.73 -26.43
N GLY A 566 19.57 30.60 -25.58
CA GLY A 566 20.80 29.84 -25.87
C GLY A 566 20.53 28.35 -26.10
N LEU A 567 19.66 27.73 -25.28
CA LEU A 567 19.25 26.34 -25.46
C LEU A 567 18.45 26.14 -26.75
N THR A 568 17.56 27.07 -27.09
CA THR A 568 16.82 27.04 -28.38
C THR A 568 17.78 27.11 -29.56
N GLN A 569 18.74 28.03 -29.51
CA GLN A 569 19.73 28.18 -30.57
C GLN A 569 20.62 26.95 -30.72
N LEU A 570 21.12 26.38 -29.62
CA LEU A 570 21.94 25.17 -29.65
C LEU A 570 21.15 23.96 -30.20
N ALA A 571 19.88 23.82 -29.82
CA ALA A 571 19.02 22.78 -30.39
C ALA A 571 18.87 22.95 -31.91
N LEU A 572 18.68 24.18 -32.38
CA LEU A 572 18.61 24.48 -33.82
C LEU A 572 19.93 24.21 -34.54
N GLU A 573 21.08 24.55 -33.95
CA GLU A 573 22.41 24.26 -34.51
C GLU A 573 22.67 22.75 -34.66
N ILE A 574 22.31 21.95 -33.65
CA ILE A 574 22.41 20.48 -33.70
C ILE A 574 21.52 19.91 -34.81
N LEU A 575 20.31 20.46 -34.97
CA LEU A 575 19.42 20.04 -36.05
C LEU A 575 20.00 20.42 -37.42
N LEU A 576 20.50 21.65 -37.57
CA LEU A 576 21.08 22.12 -38.82
C LEU A 576 22.38 21.40 -39.21
N SER A 577 23.16 20.89 -38.25
CA SER A 577 24.36 20.11 -38.56
C SER A 577 24.05 18.77 -39.25
N HIS A 578 22.82 18.27 -39.10
CA HIS A 578 22.34 17.07 -39.77
C HIS A 578 21.59 17.36 -41.07
N ARG A 579 21.53 18.62 -41.52
CA ARG A 579 20.84 18.99 -42.74
C ARG A 579 21.54 18.40 -43.97
N ILE A 580 20.76 17.79 -44.87
CA ILE A 580 21.22 17.45 -46.22
C ILE A 580 21.26 18.73 -47.05
N ASN A 581 22.44 19.08 -47.58
CA ASN A 581 22.56 20.15 -48.58
C ASN A 581 21.94 19.66 -49.89
N ASN A 582 20.67 20.00 -50.13
CA ASN A 582 20.10 19.86 -51.45
C ASN A 582 20.45 21.09 -52.30
N ASP A 583 20.84 20.88 -53.56
CA ASP A 583 21.08 21.90 -54.61
C ASP A 583 19.81 22.70 -55.02
N TYR A 584 18.82 22.83 -54.14
CA TYR A 584 17.70 23.74 -54.36
C TYR A 584 18.13 25.15 -53.95
N GLY A 585 18.31 25.99 -54.97
CA GLY A 585 18.77 27.37 -54.86
C GLY A 585 18.02 28.22 -53.83
N SER A 586 18.77 29.17 -53.28
CA SER A 586 18.44 30.40 -52.54
C SER A 586 16.97 30.81 -52.33
N GLU A 587 16.13 29.97 -51.73
CA GLU A 587 14.85 30.40 -51.14
C GLU A 587 14.81 30.08 -49.64
N THR A 588 14.65 31.12 -48.84
CA THR A 588 14.64 31.15 -47.36
C THR A 588 13.43 30.45 -46.71
N GLN A 589 12.74 29.55 -47.43
CA GLN A 589 11.58 28.79 -46.95
C GLN A 589 11.64 27.28 -47.30
N ALA A 590 12.76 26.76 -47.80
CA ALA A 590 12.88 25.33 -48.06
C ALA A 590 12.87 24.50 -46.75
N PRO A 591 12.12 23.38 -46.69
CA PRO A 591 12.06 22.52 -45.51
C PRO A 591 13.44 21.92 -45.18
N ILE A 592 13.81 21.90 -43.89
CA ILE A 592 15.08 21.32 -43.43
C ILE A 592 14.90 19.80 -43.39
N VAL A 593 15.56 19.10 -44.30
CA VAL A 593 15.62 17.62 -44.33
C VAL A 593 16.89 17.16 -43.63
N LEU A 594 16.75 16.27 -42.66
CA LEU A 594 17.83 15.73 -41.85
C LEU A 594 18.29 14.37 -42.39
N ASP A 595 19.61 14.14 -42.42
CA ASP A 595 20.23 12.84 -42.77
C ASP A 595 20.18 11.86 -41.59
N ILE A 596 19.01 11.74 -40.95
CA ILE A 596 18.78 10.87 -39.79
C ILE A 596 17.54 10.03 -40.06
N PHE A 597 17.73 8.72 -40.06
CA PHE A 597 16.68 7.71 -40.22
C PHE A 597 16.16 7.19 -38.87
N ASP A 598 16.92 7.38 -37.77
CA ASP A 598 16.52 6.99 -36.42
C ASP A 598 16.43 8.18 -35.47
N HIS A 599 15.20 8.55 -35.13
CA HIS A 599 14.88 9.61 -34.18
C HIS A 599 15.53 9.44 -32.78
N GLN A 600 15.84 8.20 -32.35
CA GLN A 600 16.45 7.99 -31.03
C GLN A 600 17.88 8.51 -30.97
N VAL A 601 18.64 8.39 -32.06
CA VAL A 601 20.01 8.91 -32.15
C VAL A 601 20.02 10.43 -32.01
N LEU A 602 19.11 11.11 -32.71
CA LEU A 602 18.96 12.56 -32.62
C LEU A 602 18.56 13.01 -31.21
N VAL A 603 17.63 12.29 -30.58
CA VAL A 603 17.15 12.59 -29.22
C VAL A 603 18.29 12.47 -28.20
N GLU A 604 19.12 11.43 -28.29
CA GLU A 604 20.25 11.25 -27.36
C GLU A 604 21.36 12.28 -27.57
N GLU A 605 21.65 12.70 -28.81
CA GLU A 605 22.61 13.78 -29.06
C GLU A 605 22.11 15.12 -28.52
N LEU A 606 20.85 15.47 -28.81
CA LEU A 606 20.22 16.66 -28.26
C LEU A 606 20.21 16.63 -26.73
N ARG A 607 19.88 15.48 -26.13
CA ARG A 607 19.91 15.28 -24.68
C ARG A 607 21.30 15.60 -24.12
N GLY A 608 22.34 14.96 -24.66
CA GLY A 608 23.71 15.12 -24.18
C GLY A 608 24.18 16.57 -24.25
N ARG A 609 24.05 17.21 -25.42
CA ARG A 609 24.57 18.56 -25.66
C ARG A 609 23.78 19.65 -24.95
N LEU A 610 22.46 19.51 -24.84
CA LEU A 610 21.63 20.49 -24.11
C LEU A 610 21.83 20.37 -22.60
N VAL A 611 22.02 19.16 -22.05
CA VAL A 611 22.41 18.98 -20.65
C VAL A 611 23.75 19.65 -20.41
N GLU A 612 24.77 19.39 -21.25
CA GLU A 612 26.09 19.98 -21.09
C GLU A 612 26.06 21.52 -21.11
N PHE A 613 25.30 22.11 -22.04
CA PHE A 613 25.14 23.57 -22.14
C PHE A 613 24.44 24.14 -20.91
N ALA A 614 23.33 23.54 -20.48
CA ALA A 614 22.61 23.96 -19.27
C ALA A 614 23.46 23.80 -18.00
N SER A 615 24.44 22.89 -18.01
CA SER A 615 25.35 22.64 -16.88
C SER A 615 26.42 23.72 -16.72
N LYS A 616 26.85 24.36 -17.82
CA LYS A 616 27.92 25.37 -17.79
C LYS A 616 27.51 26.68 -17.12
N ASP A 617 26.21 26.96 -17.08
CA ASP A 617 25.63 28.18 -16.49
C ASP A 617 25.13 28.00 -15.04
N GLN A 618 25.29 26.80 -14.45
CA GLN A 618 24.81 26.50 -13.08
C GLN A 618 26.01 26.33 -12.13
N GLU A 619 26.33 27.37 -11.33
CA GLU A 619 27.39 27.33 -10.31
C GLU A 619 27.20 26.22 -9.25
N ASP A 620 25.97 25.72 -9.07
CA ASP A 620 25.61 24.77 -8.00
C ASP A 620 25.66 23.27 -8.39
N GLY A 621 26.12 22.93 -9.60
CA GLY A 621 26.27 21.52 -10.02
C GLY A 621 24.95 20.72 -10.08
N ARG A 622 23.83 21.39 -10.34
CA ARG A 622 22.49 20.78 -10.43
C ARG A 622 22.00 20.75 -11.88
N TYR A 623 21.56 19.57 -12.36
CA TYR A 623 21.25 19.32 -13.77
C TYR A 623 19.73 19.29 -14.02
N PRO A 624 19.17 20.09 -14.96
CA PRO A 624 17.76 20.03 -15.30
C PRO A 624 17.41 18.70 -15.99
N TYR A 625 16.25 18.13 -15.67
CA TYR A 625 15.77 16.93 -16.33
C TYR A 625 15.19 17.28 -17.71
N ILE A 626 15.80 16.76 -18.79
CA ILE A 626 15.34 17.01 -20.16
C ILE A 626 14.35 15.93 -20.61
N VAL A 627 13.14 16.35 -20.95
CA VAL A 627 12.11 15.51 -21.56
C VAL A 627 11.97 15.89 -23.02
N PHE A 628 12.23 14.92 -23.91
CA PHE A 628 11.89 15.00 -25.32
C PHE A 628 10.51 14.39 -25.50
N LEU A 629 9.58 15.17 -26.02
CA LEU A 629 8.27 14.67 -26.40
C LEU A 629 8.33 14.29 -27.88
N PRO A 630 8.16 13.01 -28.25
CA PRO A 630 8.12 12.64 -29.66
C PRO A 630 6.89 13.28 -30.32
N ALA A 631 7.10 14.03 -31.40
CA ALA A 631 6.00 14.47 -32.25
C ALA A 631 5.37 13.24 -32.93
N ARG A 632 4.03 13.18 -32.92
CA ARG A 632 3.30 12.17 -33.70
C ARG A 632 3.52 12.48 -35.19
N THR A 633 3.78 11.45 -35.99
CA THR A 633 3.58 11.50 -37.44
C THR A 633 2.18 12.03 -37.71
N VAL A 634 2.08 13.16 -38.42
CA VAL A 634 0.80 13.68 -38.93
C VAL A 634 0.61 13.15 -40.33
#